data_AF-A0A959V8Q9-F1
#
_entry.id   AF-A0A959V8Q9-F1
#
_cell.length_a   1.000
_cell.length_b   1.000
_cell.length_c   1.000
_cell.angle_alpha   90.00
_cell.angle_beta   90.00
_cell.angle_gamma   90.00
#
_symmetry.space_group_name_H-M   'P 1'
#
loop_
_entity.id
_entity.type
_entity.pdbx_description
1 polymer ?
#
loop_
_entity_poly.entity_id
_entity_poly.type
_entity_poly.pdbx_seq_one_letter_code
_entity_poly.pdbx_strand_id
1 'polypeptide(L)'
;MSIFGIRYTIKQWFKVLLERFKETSFIIKALTILIVLLPITEVFFVSYTTFINLNNTWRTITIPAGKHSYYPSVKFVYNLEEIEFYFKTDSSWYYPEPERNGWSKLRGFSKGMHHDGSSARLVYKCINDTVLLIGGYCYVNGVHPNEADDQQITIDTVQPGEVYHCIIRHDEDKFKFYFEDKYWECRAGDSPSWGYMLNPFIGGVYTLEHDWEIELLDVDRSTDYQKYYEQDSLGHDQKELLSSGALEPGF
;
A
#
# COMPACT_ATOMS: atom_id res chain seq x y z
N MET A 1 20.69 27.40 -1.09
CA MET A 1 21.56 26.66 -2.04
C MET A 1 20.64 26.01 -3.07
N SER A 2 20.72 26.38 -4.35
CA SER A 2 19.75 25.89 -5.35
C SER A 2 20.07 24.45 -5.78
N ILE A 3 19.03 23.67 -6.08
CA ILE A 3 19.16 22.29 -6.62
C ILE A 3 20.03 22.28 -7.89
N PHE A 4 20.03 23.36 -8.66
CA PHE A 4 20.89 23.55 -9.82
C PHE A 4 22.38 23.63 -9.48
N GLY A 5 22.75 24.28 -8.39
CA GLY A 5 24.15 24.35 -7.93
C GLY A 5 24.70 22.97 -7.55
N ILE A 6 23.90 22.14 -6.89
CA ILE A 6 24.28 20.79 -6.47
C ILE A 6 24.52 19.88 -7.70
N ARG A 7 23.64 19.93 -8.71
CA ARG A 7 23.78 19.12 -9.94
C ARG A 7 25.03 19.48 -10.76
N TYR A 8 25.38 20.77 -10.82
CA TYR A 8 26.57 21.22 -11.54
C TYR A 8 27.86 20.74 -10.88
N THR A 9 27.94 20.86 -9.55
CA THR A 9 29.09 20.39 -8.78
C THR A 9 29.27 18.86 -8.93
N ILE A 10 28.20 18.08 -8.82
CA ILE A 10 28.27 16.61 -8.98
C ILE A 10 28.82 16.22 -10.36
N LYS A 11 28.38 16.88 -11.45
CA LYS A 11 28.88 16.59 -12.80
C LYS A 11 30.38 16.86 -12.95
N GLN A 12 30.88 17.97 -12.41
CA GLN A 12 32.31 18.29 -12.48
C GLN A 12 33.15 17.29 -11.67
N TRP A 13 32.68 16.89 -10.50
CA TRP A 13 33.31 15.85 -9.69
C TRP A 13 33.38 14.51 -10.42
N PHE A 14 32.28 14.07 -11.05
CA PHE A 14 32.25 12.83 -11.82
C PHE A 14 33.23 12.85 -13.00
N LYS A 15 33.36 13.98 -13.69
CA LYS A 15 34.28 14.12 -14.83
C LYS A 15 35.74 13.96 -14.39
N VAL A 16 36.15 14.65 -13.32
CA VAL A 16 37.51 14.55 -12.78
C VAL A 16 37.81 13.13 -12.28
N LEU A 17 36.83 12.49 -11.63
CA LEU A 17 36.94 11.12 -11.17
C LEU A 17 37.16 10.14 -12.34
N LEU A 18 36.38 10.28 -13.42
CA LEU A 18 36.50 9.44 -14.62
C LEU A 18 37.83 9.61 -15.35
N GLU A 19 38.36 10.84 -15.43
CA GLU A 19 39.66 11.09 -16.07
C GLU A 19 40.80 10.45 -15.26
N ARG A 20 40.81 10.62 -13.94
CA ARG A 20 41.79 9.95 -13.06
C ARG A 20 41.62 8.43 -13.08
N PHE A 21 40.40 7.95 -13.25
CA PHE A 21 40.13 6.52 -13.35
C PHE A 21 40.84 5.91 -14.56
N LYS A 22 40.90 6.59 -15.71
CA LYS A 22 41.55 6.08 -16.93
C LYS A 22 43.02 5.73 -16.72
N GLU A 23 43.74 6.50 -15.91
CA GLU A 23 45.18 6.39 -15.69
C GLU A 23 45.56 5.32 -14.64
N THR A 24 44.59 4.77 -13.92
CA THR A 24 44.85 3.74 -12.89
C THR A 24 45.04 2.34 -13.48
N SER A 25 45.81 1.51 -12.78
CA SER A 25 46.00 0.10 -13.13
C SER A 25 44.67 -0.67 -13.09
N PHE A 26 44.57 -1.75 -13.87
CA PHE A 26 43.37 -2.59 -13.94
C PHE A 26 42.88 -3.07 -12.56
N ILE A 27 43.82 -3.38 -11.66
CA ILE A 27 43.53 -3.84 -10.29
C ILE A 27 42.81 -2.76 -9.48
N ILE A 28 43.25 -1.50 -9.57
CA ILE A 28 42.63 -0.36 -8.86
C ILE A 28 41.22 -0.09 -9.41
N LYS A 29 41.03 -0.23 -10.73
CA LYS A 29 39.72 -0.08 -11.38
C LYS A 29 38.72 -1.14 -10.89
N ALA A 30 39.15 -2.40 -10.85
CA ALA A 30 38.33 -3.51 -10.37
C ALA A 30 37.95 -3.34 -8.88
N LEU A 31 38.91 -2.97 -8.03
CA LEU A 31 38.67 -2.72 -6.60
C LEU A 31 37.70 -1.55 -6.38
N THR A 32 37.84 -0.46 -7.15
CA THR A 32 36.95 0.70 -7.04
C THR A 32 35.51 0.34 -7.43
N ILE A 33 35.32 -0.42 -8.51
CA ILE A 33 34.00 -0.91 -8.92
C ILE A 33 33.39 -1.79 -7.82
N LEU A 34 34.18 -2.71 -7.25
CA LEU A 34 33.72 -3.58 -6.17
C LEU A 34 33.31 -2.78 -4.92
N ILE A 35 34.13 -1.81 -4.50
CA ILE A 35 33.86 -0.96 -3.32
C ILE A 35 32.64 -0.05 -3.53
N VAL A 36 32.39 0.44 -4.75
CA VAL A 36 31.23 1.27 -5.05
C VAL A 36 29.95 0.42 -5.18
N LEU A 37 30.05 -0.78 -5.77
CA LEU A 37 28.90 -1.66 -5.95
C LEU A 37 28.49 -2.37 -4.66
N LEU A 38 29.40 -2.73 -3.77
CA LEU A 38 29.10 -3.37 -2.47
C LEU A 38 28.02 -2.63 -1.65
N PRO A 39 28.17 -1.33 -1.31
CA PRO A 39 27.17 -0.61 -0.54
C PRO A 39 25.87 -0.41 -1.33
N ILE A 40 25.93 -0.31 -2.66
CA ILE A 40 24.72 -0.28 -3.50
C ILE A 40 23.99 -1.62 -3.39
N THR A 41 24.70 -2.74 -3.52
CA THR A 41 24.11 -4.08 -3.37
C THR A 41 23.60 -4.33 -1.97
N GLU A 42 24.27 -3.83 -0.92
CA GLU A 42 23.79 -3.92 0.47
C GLU A 42 22.54 -3.06 0.69
N VAL A 43 22.49 -1.84 0.15
CA VAL A 43 21.27 -1.01 0.19
C VAL A 43 20.13 -1.70 -0.55
N PHE A 44 20.37 -2.26 -1.74
CA PHE A 44 19.37 -3.05 -2.46
C PHE A 44 18.97 -4.32 -1.70
N PHE A 45 19.90 -5.01 -1.04
CA PHE A 45 19.63 -6.23 -0.27
C PHE A 45 18.88 -5.94 1.02
N VAL A 46 19.16 -4.82 1.71
CA VAL A 46 18.39 -4.34 2.87
C VAL A 46 16.99 -3.88 2.42
N SER A 47 16.87 -3.26 1.25
CA SER A 47 15.59 -2.91 0.64
C SER A 47 14.78 -4.14 0.20
N TYR A 48 15.47 -5.22 -0.19
CA TYR A 48 14.88 -6.49 -0.64
C TYR A 48 14.64 -7.50 0.49
N THR A 49 15.29 -7.35 1.65
CA THR A 49 15.02 -8.18 2.84
C THR A 49 14.03 -7.54 3.80
N THR A 50 13.67 -6.27 3.58
CA THR A 50 12.50 -5.63 4.23
C THR A 50 11.18 -5.92 3.51
N PHE A 51 11.13 -6.98 2.70
CA PHE A 51 9.89 -7.74 2.52
C PHE A 51 9.61 -8.46 3.84
N ILE A 52 9.13 -7.70 4.82
CA ILE A 52 8.64 -8.28 6.07
C ILE A 52 7.51 -9.22 5.66
N ASN A 53 7.74 -10.51 5.84
CA ASN A 53 6.72 -11.54 5.70
C ASN A 53 5.76 -11.37 6.87
N LEU A 54 4.81 -10.45 6.72
CA LEU A 54 3.77 -10.11 7.70
C LEU A 54 2.59 -11.09 7.65
N ASN A 55 2.74 -12.20 6.95
CA ASN A 55 1.63 -13.02 6.53
C ASN A 55 1.23 -13.96 7.68
N ASN A 56 -0.07 -14.00 7.98
CA ASN A 56 -0.66 -14.88 8.98
C ASN A 56 -0.09 -14.71 10.41
N THR A 57 0.41 -13.53 10.76
CA THR A 57 0.78 -13.18 12.14
C THR A 57 0.04 -11.93 12.60
N TRP A 58 -0.46 -11.98 13.84
CA TRP A 58 -1.06 -10.81 14.48
C TRP A 58 0.01 -9.75 14.72
N ARG A 59 -0.29 -8.51 14.35
CA ARG A 59 0.54 -7.34 14.64
C ARG A 59 -0.27 -6.28 15.35
N THR A 60 0.32 -5.67 16.35
CA THR A 60 -0.24 -4.48 17.00
C THR A 60 0.27 -3.24 16.27
N ILE A 61 -0.66 -2.40 15.82
CA ILE A 61 -0.40 -1.08 15.26
C ILE A 61 -0.89 -0.05 16.26
N THR A 62 0.02 0.79 16.74
CA THR A 62 -0.29 1.90 17.64
C THR A 62 -0.14 3.22 16.89
N ILE A 63 -1.22 4.00 16.79
CA ILE A 63 -1.16 5.40 16.36
C ILE A 63 -1.03 6.24 17.63
N PRO A 64 0.11 6.96 17.81
CA PRO A 64 0.31 7.73 19.03
C PRO A 64 -0.71 8.86 19.18
N ALA A 65 -1.01 9.22 20.42
CA ALA A 65 -1.80 10.41 20.76
C ALA A 65 -1.33 11.64 19.97
N GLY A 66 -2.28 12.42 19.46
CA GLY A 66 -2.01 13.62 18.67
C GLY A 66 -1.51 13.34 17.24
N LYS A 67 -1.56 12.10 16.75
CA LYS A 67 -1.16 11.73 15.37
C LYS A 67 -2.34 11.19 14.56
N HIS A 68 -2.27 11.40 13.25
CA HIS A 68 -3.20 10.80 12.29
C HIS A 68 -2.77 9.41 11.83
N SER A 69 -1.47 9.13 11.83
CA SER A 69 -0.92 7.91 11.26
C SER A 69 0.30 7.43 12.04
N TYR A 70 0.43 6.12 12.12
CA TYR A 70 1.74 5.48 12.23
C TYR A 70 2.38 5.45 10.84
N TYR A 71 3.70 5.60 10.73
CA TYR A 71 4.42 5.63 9.45
C TYR A 71 5.22 4.33 9.21
N PRO A 72 4.56 3.19 8.91
CA PRO A 72 5.26 2.01 8.43
C PRO A 72 5.69 2.17 6.97
N SER A 73 6.53 1.27 6.50
CA SER A 73 6.81 1.11 5.07
C SER A 73 5.51 0.80 4.30
N VAL A 74 5.40 1.38 3.11
CA VAL A 74 4.28 1.12 2.18
C VAL A 74 4.53 -0.22 1.50
N LYS A 75 3.56 -1.15 1.61
CA LYS A 75 3.60 -2.44 0.90
C LYS A 75 2.95 -2.27 -0.47
N PHE A 76 3.78 -2.15 -1.51
CA PHE A 76 3.30 -2.18 -2.89
C PHE A 76 2.83 -3.57 -3.29
N VAL A 77 1.80 -3.61 -4.13
CA VAL A 77 1.15 -4.83 -4.61
C VAL A 77 0.84 -4.69 -6.10
N TYR A 78 0.90 -5.80 -6.82
CA TYR A 78 0.57 -5.87 -8.25
C TYR A 78 -0.56 -6.87 -8.44
N ASN A 79 -1.48 -6.58 -9.37
CA ASN A 79 -2.66 -7.38 -9.68
C ASN A 79 -3.44 -7.82 -8.44
N LEU A 80 -3.53 -6.93 -7.45
CA LEU A 80 -4.22 -7.21 -6.20
C LEU A 80 -5.73 -7.19 -6.44
N GLU A 81 -6.36 -8.36 -6.50
CA GLU A 81 -7.81 -8.47 -6.63
C GLU A 81 -8.53 -8.66 -5.30
N GLU A 82 -7.83 -9.04 -4.24
CA GLU A 82 -8.46 -9.26 -2.94
C GLU A 82 -7.49 -9.06 -1.80
N ILE A 83 -8.00 -8.54 -0.69
CA ILE A 83 -7.37 -8.65 0.63
C ILE A 83 -8.35 -9.31 1.59
N GLU A 84 -7.81 -10.17 2.45
CA GLU A 84 -8.52 -10.76 3.57
C GLU A 84 -7.72 -10.45 4.83
N PHE A 85 -8.41 -10.03 5.89
CA PHE A 85 -7.78 -9.73 7.16
C PHE A 85 -8.74 -9.91 8.32
N TYR A 86 -8.15 -10.13 9.49
CA TYR A 86 -8.83 -10.07 10.77
C TYR A 86 -8.33 -8.87 11.56
N PHE A 87 -9.19 -8.27 12.36
CA PHE A 87 -8.78 -7.25 13.32
C PHE A 87 -9.47 -7.44 14.65
N LYS A 88 -8.82 -6.96 15.70
CA LYS A 88 -9.39 -6.90 17.05
C LYS A 88 -9.29 -5.48 17.55
N THR A 89 -10.40 -5.03 18.12
CA THR A 89 -10.54 -3.70 18.69
C THR A 89 -10.31 -3.76 20.19
N ASP A 90 -9.94 -2.64 20.80
CA ASP A 90 -9.83 -2.50 22.24
C ASP A 90 -10.58 -1.24 22.71
N SER A 91 -10.45 -0.91 24.00
CA SER A 91 -11.11 0.28 24.56
C SER A 91 -10.59 1.60 24.00
N SER A 92 -9.42 1.63 23.34
CA SER A 92 -8.87 2.87 22.74
C SER A 92 -9.67 3.37 21.54
N TRP A 93 -10.60 2.56 21.01
CA TRP A 93 -11.44 2.92 19.88
C TRP A 93 -12.57 3.88 20.26
N TYR A 94 -12.89 3.98 21.54
CA TYR A 94 -13.85 4.95 22.05
C TYR A 94 -13.19 6.32 22.21
N TYR A 95 -13.86 7.34 21.71
CA TYR A 95 -13.47 8.73 21.88
C TYR A 95 -14.69 9.64 21.83
N PRO A 96 -14.62 10.83 22.48
CA PRO A 96 -15.62 11.87 22.32
C PRO A 96 -15.80 12.24 20.85
N GLU A 97 -17.04 12.26 20.37
CA GLU A 97 -17.34 12.57 18.97
C GLU A 97 -16.85 13.99 18.60
N PRO A 98 -15.91 14.13 17.64
CA PRO A 98 -15.40 15.44 17.26
C PRO A 98 -16.41 16.20 16.39
N GLU A 99 -16.35 17.53 16.41
CA GLU A 99 -17.26 18.41 15.64
C GLU A 99 -17.27 18.10 14.14
N ARG A 100 -16.11 17.74 13.58
CA ARG A 100 -15.97 17.30 12.18
C ARG A 100 -15.57 15.83 12.14
N ASN A 101 -16.55 14.98 12.44
CA ASN A 101 -16.33 13.54 12.51
C ASN A 101 -16.23 12.92 11.11
N GLY A 102 -15.00 12.56 10.73
CA GLY A 102 -14.71 11.77 9.55
C GLY A 102 -14.45 10.32 9.92
N TRP A 103 -14.68 9.43 8.96
CA TRP A 103 -14.29 8.02 9.07
C TRP A 103 -12.80 7.87 9.32
N SER A 104 -12.42 7.16 10.39
CA SER A 104 -11.06 6.67 10.59
C SER A 104 -10.87 5.38 9.83
N LYS A 105 -9.68 5.15 9.28
CA LYS A 105 -9.40 4.07 8.33
C LYS A 105 -8.71 2.94 9.06
N LEU A 106 -9.13 1.71 8.78
CA LEU A 106 -8.56 0.50 9.36
C LEU A 106 -7.59 -0.15 8.39
N ARG A 107 -8.11 -0.67 7.28
CA ARG A 107 -7.34 -1.46 6.32
C ARG A 107 -7.98 -1.37 4.95
N GLY A 108 -7.16 -1.48 3.91
CA GLY A 108 -7.63 -1.42 2.54
C GLY A 108 -6.48 -1.50 1.55
N PHE A 109 -6.78 -1.22 0.29
CA PHE A 109 -5.78 -1.10 -0.76
C PHE A 109 -6.16 -0.01 -1.75
N SER A 110 -5.16 0.52 -2.44
CA SER A 110 -5.36 1.37 -3.61
C SER A 110 -5.08 0.60 -4.89
N LYS A 111 -5.70 1.04 -5.98
CA LYS A 111 -5.30 0.75 -7.35
C LYS A 111 -4.74 2.06 -7.90
N GLY A 112 -3.42 2.14 -8.01
CA GLY A 112 -2.68 3.37 -8.31
C GLY A 112 -2.49 4.27 -7.08
N MET A 113 -2.42 5.59 -7.33
CA MET A 113 -2.29 6.60 -6.29
C MET A 113 -3.63 6.77 -5.55
N HIS A 114 -3.66 6.61 -4.23
CA HIS A 114 -4.91 6.58 -3.45
C HIS A 114 -5.89 7.75 -3.68
N HIS A 115 -5.38 8.98 -3.80
CA HIS A 115 -6.21 10.19 -3.94
C HIS A 115 -6.48 10.60 -5.40
N ASP A 116 -5.71 10.08 -6.34
CA ASP A 116 -5.86 10.40 -7.76
C ASP A 116 -6.46 9.22 -8.56
N GLY A 117 -6.49 8.04 -7.95
CA GLY A 117 -7.01 6.80 -8.51
C GLY A 117 -8.16 6.22 -7.69
N SER A 118 -8.27 4.90 -7.70
CA SER A 118 -9.33 4.19 -6.97
C SER A 118 -8.77 3.51 -5.73
N SER A 119 -9.55 3.47 -4.66
CA SER A 119 -9.16 2.74 -3.45
C SER A 119 -10.36 2.32 -2.65
N ALA A 120 -10.22 1.23 -1.90
CA ALA A 120 -11.23 0.67 -1.04
C ALA A 120 -10.66 0.48 0.36
N ARG A 121 -11.37 0.95 1.39
CA ARG A 121 -10.97 0.84 2.79
C ARG A 121 -12.15 0.46 3.68
N LEU A 122 -11.89 -0.47 4.60
CA LEU A 122 -12.72 -0.62 5.78
C LEU A 122 -12.42 0.57 6.72
N VAL A 123 -13.48 1.17 7.21
CA VAL A 123 -13.42 2.34 8.08
C VAL A 123 -14.19 2.10 9.37
N TYR A 124 -13.91 2.92 10.37
CA TYR A 124 -14.67 2.95 11.60
C TYR A 124 -14.94 4.38 12.06
N LYS A 125 -15.95 4.52 12.92
CA LYS A 125 -16.35 5.80 13.52
C LYS A 125 -16.89 5.53 14.92
N CYS A 126 -16.44 6.30 15.91
CA CYS A 126 -17.06 6.31 17.23
C CYS A 126 -18.18 7.37 17.25
N ILE A 127 -19.35 6.99 17.75
CA ILE A 127 -20.49 7.88 17.98
C ILE A 127 -20.65 8.06 19.48
N ASN A 128 -20.57 9.31 19.94
CA ASN A 128 -20.76 9.70 21.34
C ASN A 128 -20.04 8.81 22.36
N ASP A 129 -18.79 8.40 22.09
CA ASP A 129 -17.98 7.58 23.01
C ASP A 129 -18.63 6.23 23.42
N THR A 130 -19.60 5.74 22.64
CA THR A 130 -20.47 4.61 23.06
C THR A 130 -20.70 3.58 21.98
N VAL A 131 -20.77 3.98 20.72
CA VAL A 131 -21.04 3.06 19.60
C VAL A 131 -19.90 3.13 18.59
N LEU A 132 -19.29 1.98 18.30
CA LEU A 132 -18.31 1.84 17.23
C LEU A 132 -19.02 1.33 15.99
N LEU A 133 -19.05 2.16 14.95
CA LEU A 133 -19.56 1.81 13.63
C LEU A 133 -18.41 1.34 12.75
N ILE A 134 -18.66 0.31 11.93
CA ILE A 134 -17.83 -0.12 10.82
C ILE A 134 -18.51 0.25 9.51
N GLY A 135 -17.72 0.66 8.52
CA GLY A 135 -18.21 1.06 7.22
C GLY A 135 -17.26 0.70 6.09
N GLY A 136 -17.77 0.84 4.87
CA GLY A 136 -16.96 0.81 3.66
C GLY A 136 -16.73 2.24 3.14
N TYR A 137 -15.58 2.48 2.50
CA TYR A 137 -15.15 3.80 2.05
C TYR A 137 -14.30 3.70 0.77
N CYS A 138 -14.75 4.30 -0.32
CA CYS A 138 -14.20 4.09 -1.67
C CYS A 138 -13.84 5.39 -2.40
N TYR A 139 -12.57 5.67 -2.69
CA TYR A 139 -12.27 6.67 -3.74
C TYR A 139 -12.47 6.01 -5.11
N VAL A 140 -13.07 6.74 -6.04
CA VAL A 140 -13.32 6.28 -7.41
C VAL A 140 -12.79 7.30 -8.39
N ASN A 141 -11.69 6.98 -9.08
CA ASN A 141 -11.01 7.90 -10.01
C ASN A 141 -10.72 9.27 -9.37
N GLY A 142 -10.23 9.26 -8.12
CA GLY A 142 -9.92 10.45 -7.35
C GLY A 142 -11.11 11.20 -6.74
N VAL A 143 -12.36 10.79 -7.04
CA VAL A 143 -13.54 11.38 -6.41
C VAL A 143 -13.59 10.97 -4.93
N HIS A 144 -13.78 11.95 -4.05
CA HIS A 144 -13.83 11.73 -2.61
C HIS A 144 -15.18 11.13 -2.18
N PRO A 145 -15.22 10.21 -1.19
CA PRO A 145 -16.48 9.61 -0.70
C PRO A 145 -17.52 10.55 -0.09
N ASN A 146 -17.19 11.83 0.07
CA ASN A 146 -18.13 12.84 0.56
C ASN A 146 -18.79 13.60 -0.59
N GLU A 147 -18.34 13.36 -1.82
CA GLU A 147 -18.86 13.96 -3.05
C GLU A 147 -19.84 13.02 -3.76
N ALA A 148 -19.95 11.76 -3.32
CA ALA A 148 -20.84 10.75 -3.88
C ALA A 148 -21.42 9.85 -2.78
N ASP A 149 -22.75 9.72 -2.75
CA ASP A 149 -23.47 9.01 -1.69
C ASP A 149 -23.27 7.49 -1.71
N ASP A 150 -22.82 6.92 -2.83
CA ASP A 150 -22.60 5.48 -3.03
C ASP A 150 -21.16 5.02 -2.72
N GLN A 151 -20.30 5.94 -2.28
CA GLN A 151 -18.88 5.67 -2.01
C GLN A 151 -18.56 5.45 -0.52
N GLN A 152 -19.56 5.52 0.35
CA GLN A 152 -19.41 5.16 1.74
C GLN A 152 -20.72 4.62 2.33
N ILE A 153 -20.63 3.70 3.28
CA ILE A 153 -21.79 3.18 3.99
C ILE A 153 -21.41 2.79 5.41
N THR A 154 -22.39 2.75 6.32
CA THR A 154 -22.26 1.99 7.57
C THR A 154 -22.70 0.55 7.31
N ILE A 155 -21.82 -0.41 7.61
CA ILE A 155 -22.08 -1.85 7.44
C ILE A 155 -22.59 -2.45 8.75
N ASP A 156 -21.94 -2.13 9.87
CA ASP A 156 -22.25 -2.73 11.17
C ASP A 156 -21.77 -1.90 12.37
N THR A 157 -22.01 -2.43 13.56
CA THR A 157 -21.36 -2.08 14.82
C THR A 157 -20.34 -3.13 15.25
N VAL A 158 -19.32 -2.71 16.00
CA VAL A 158 -18.33 -3.61 16.62
C VAL A 158 -18.21 -3.36 18.12
N GLN A 159 -17.64 -4.33 18.82
CA GLN A 159 -17.39 -4.31 20.26
C GLN A 159 -15.88 -4.51 20.55
N PRO A 160 -15.34 -3.85 21.58
CA PRO A 160 -13.99 -4.11 22.08
C PRO A 160 -13.76 -5.57 22.45
N GLY A 161 -12.55 -6.06 22.21
CA GLY A 161 -12.10 -7.39 22.59
C GLY A 161 -12.50 -8.50 21.62
N GLU A 162 -13.44 -8.23 20.72
CA GLU A 162 -13.89 -9.18 19.70
C GLU A 162 -12.98 -9.18 18.47
N VAL A 163 -12.90 -10.35 17.82
CA VAL A 163 -12.18 -10.54 16.56
C VAL A 163 -13.17 -10.50 15.41
N TYR A 164 -12.87 -9.67 14.43
CA TYR A 164 -13.69 -9.52 13.23
C TYR A 164 -12.92 -9.91 11.97
N HIS A 165 -13.64 -10.48 11.01
CA HIS A 165 -13.18 -10.93 9.70
C HIS A 165 -13.70 -10.00 8.60
N CYS A 166 -12.80 -9.60 7.71
CA CYS A 166 -13.15 -8.75 6.57
C CYS A 166 -12.43 -9.21 5.30
N ILE A 167 -13.16 -9.17 4.19
CA ILE A 167 -12.62 -9.32 2.83
C ILE A 167 -12.98 -8.07 2.03
N ILE A 168 -11.99 -7.51 1.34
CA ILE A 168 -12.23 -6.47 0.33
C ILE A 168 -11.73 -7.02 -1.00
N ARG A 169 -12.65 -7.19 -1.95
CA ARG A 169 -12.37 -7.71 -3.30
C ARG A 169 -12.59 -6.62 -4.34
N HIS A 170 -11.74 -6.58 -5.34
CA HIS A 170 -11.96 -5.89 -6.59
C HIS A 170 -12.41 -6.91 -7.64
N ASP A 171 -13.55 -6.67 -8.26
CA ASP A 171 -14.14 -7.56 -9.26
C ASP A 171 -14.73 -6.70 -10.38
N GLU A 172 -14.12 -6.78 -11.56
CA GLU A 172 -14.43 -5.96 -12.73
C GLU A 172 -14.49 -4.46 -12.41
N ASP A 173 -15.71 -3.91 -12.31
CA ASP A 173 -16.00 -2.49 -12.08
C ASP A 173 -16.50 -2.21 -10.65
N LYS A 174 -16.24 -3.10 -9.69
CA LYS A 174 -16.70 -2.96 -8.30
C LYS A 174 -15.65 -3.28 -7.25
N PHE A 175 -15.72 -2.56 -6.15
CA PHE A 175 -15.18 -3.02 -4.88
C PHE A 175 -16.29 -3.67 -4.06
N LYS A 176 -16.03 -4.86 -3.53
CA LYS A 176 -16.94 -5.69 -2.76
C LYS A 176 -16.37 -5.89 -1.36
N PHE A 177 -17.15 -5.53 -0.36
CA PHE A 177 -16.83 -5.64 1.05
C PHE A 177 -17.66 -6.77 1.65
N TYR A 178 -16.99 -7.72 2.27
CA TYR A 178 -17.59 -8.75 3.09
C TYR A 178 -17.08 -8.53 4.52
N PHE A 179 -18.00 -8.24 5.44
CA PHE A 179 -17.68 -8.04 6.86
C PHE A 179 -18.55 -8.99 7.65
N GLU A 180 -17.94 -10.01 8.25
CA GLU A 180 -18.66 -11.17 8.79
C GLU A 180 -19.64 -11.77 7.76
N ASP A 181 -20.94 -11.77 8.07
CA ASP A 181 -22.04 -12.22 7.22
C ASP A 181 -22.66 -11.10 6.37
N LYS A 182 -22.11 -9.88 6.44
CA LYS A 182 -22.64 -8.68 5.78
C LYS A 182 -21.89 -8.36 4.50
N TYR A 183 -22.60 -7.70 3.60
CA TYR A 183 -22.12 -7.37 2.27
C TYR A 183 -22.42 -5.91 1.90
N TRP A 184 -21.45 -5.28 1.24
CA TRP A 184 -21.66 -4.02 0.54
C TRP A 184 -20.77 -3.95 -0.70
N GLU A 185 -21.22 -3.24 -1.73
CA GLU A 185 -20.42 -2.95 -2.91
C GLU A 185 -20.52 -1.49 -3.32
N CYS A 186 -19.44 -0.98 -3.89
CA CYS A 186 -19.35 0.34 -4.50
C CYS A 186 -18.70 0.18 -5.89
N ARG A 187 -18.91 1.15 -6.77
CA ARG A 187 -18.20 1.18 -8.06
C ARG A 187 -16.69 1.27 -7.84
N ALA A 188 -15.91 0.50 -8.59
CA ALA A 188 -14.49 0.70 -8.77
C ALA A 188 -14.26 1.55 -10.03
N GLY A 189 -13.29 2.47 -9.95
CA GLY A 189 -12.87 3.25 -11.11
C GLY A 189 -11.81 2.50 -11.92
N ASP A 190 -11.12 3.25 -12.76
CA ASP A 190 -9.97 2.75 -13.50
C ASP A 190 -8.92 2.25 -12.51
N SER A 191 -8.44 1.04 -12.79
CA SER A 191 -7.59 0.29 -11.86
C SER A 191 -6.32 -0.13 -12.58
N PRO A 192 -5.20 0.58 -12.41
CA PRO A 192 -3.93 0.09 -12.93
C PRO A 192 -3.57 -1.25 -12.27
N SER A 193 -2.68 -2.00 -12.92
CA SER A 193 -2.18 -3.30 -12.42
C SER A 193 -1.34 -3.19 -11.14
N TRP A 194 -1.14 -1.99 -10.59
CA TRP A 194 -0.34 -1.76 -9.39
C TRP A 194 -1.11 -0.95 -8.36
N GLY A 195 -0.69 -1.06 -7.11
CA GLY A 195 -1.29 -0.38 -5.97
C GLY A 195 -0.46 -0.54 -4.71
N TYR A 196 -1.05 -0.23 -3.57
CA TYR A 196 -0.43 -0.49 -2.28
C TYR A 196 -1.45 -0.72 -1.17
N MET A 197 -1.02 -1.45 -0.15
CA MET A 197 -1.79 -1.67 1.07
C MET A 197 -1.90 -0.36 1.85
N LEU A 198 -3.12 -0.07 2.29
CA LEU A 198 -3.46 1.13 3.06
C LEU A 198 -3.50 0.74 4.54
N ASN A 199 -2.78 1.49 5.35
CA ASN A 199 -2.63 1.23 6.78
C ASN A 199 -3.64 2.04 7.60
N PRO A 200 -3.82 1.70 8.90
CA PRO A 200 -4.69 2.45 9.77
C PRO A 200 -4.35 3.94 9.84
N PHE A 201 -5.39 4.78 9.97
CA PHE A 201 -5.27 6.23 9.97
C PHE A 201 -6.46 6.88 10.70
N ILE A 202 -6.22 7.77 11.66
CA ILE A 202 -7.27 8.60 12.28
C ILE A 202 -7.73 9.66 11.28
N GLY A 203 -8.99 9.55 10.87
CA GLY A 203 -9.57 10.36 9.80
C GLY A 203 -9.97 11.77 10.23
N GLY A 204 -10.43 12.56 9.26
CA GLY A 204 -10.90 13.92 9.50
C GLY A 204 -9.76 14.92 9.76
N VAL A 205 -10.09 16.00 10.45
CA VAL A 205 -9.15 17.08 10.83
C VAL A 205 -8.73 17.01 12.30
N TYR A 206 -9.08 15.91 12.97
CA TYR A 206 -8.86 15.71 14.40
C TYR A 206 -7.87 14.58 14.67
N THR A 207 -7.31 14.56 15.86
CA THR A 207 -6.49 13.47 16.40
C THR A 207 -7.04 13.03 17.74
N LEU A 208 -6.60 11.88 18.24
CA LEU A 208 -7.02 11.36 19.54
C LEU A 208 -6.07 11.85 20.64
N GLU A 209 -6.59 12.04 21.85
CA GLU A 209 -5.81 12.45 23.03
C GLU A 209 -5.08 11.29 23.70
N HIS A 210 -5.34 10.06 23.24
CA HIS A 210 -4.72 8.81 23.67
C HIS A 210 -4.18 8.03 22.47
N ASP A 211 -3.33 7.05 22.77
CA ASP A 211 -2.83 6.11 21.78
C ASP A 211 -3.99 5.22 21.29
N TRP A 212 -4.06 5.01 19.98
CA TRP A 212 -5.05 4.13 19.37
C TRP A 212 -4.40 2.85 18.88
N GLU A 213 -4.83 1.72 19.44
CA GLU A 213 -4.26 0.41 19.18
C GLU A 213 -5.20 -0.46 18.35
N ILE A 214 -4.59 -1.22 17.45
CA ILE A 214 -5.29 -2.18 16.60
C ILE A 214 -4.43 -3.43 16.50
N GLU A 215 -5.01 -4.58 16.83
CA GLU A 215 -4.41 -5.86 16.45
C GLU A 215 -4.95 -6.23 15.06
N LEU A 216 -4.06 -6.49 14.12
CA LEU A 216 -4.39 -6.77 12.72
C LEU A 216 -3.67 -8.04 12.25
N LEU A 217 -4.36 -8.88 11.50
CA LEU A 217 -3.83 -10.10 10.89
C LEU A 217 -4.18 -10.07 9.40
N ASP A 218 -3.22 -9.83 8.51
CA ASP A 218 -3.44 -9.99 7.08
C ASP A 218 -3.32 -11.49 6.71
N VAL A 219 -4.32 -12.01 5.99
CA VAL A 219 -4.27 -13.36 5.43
C VAL A 219 -3.58 -13.29 4.08
N ASP A 220 -2.48 -14.02 3.93
CA ASP A 220 -1.77 -14.05 2.67
C ASP A 220 -2.33 -15.11 1.74
N ARG A 221 -2.88 -14.65 0.61
CA ARG A 221 -3.26 -15.49 -0.52
C ARG A 221 -2.27 -15.42 -1.68
N SER A 222 -1.18 -14.64 -1.54
CA SER A 222 -0.22 -14.41 -2.63
C SER A 222 0.65 -15.63 -2.95
N THR A 223 0.80 -16.58 -2.03
CA THR A 223 1.50 -17.85 -2.30
C THR A 223 0.80 -18.72 -3.33
N ASP A 224 -0.51 -18.56 -3.52
CA ASP A 224 -1.24 -19.29 -4.56
C ASP A 224 -1.08 -18.64 -5.94
N TYR A 225 -0.98 -17.31 -6.00
CA TYR A 225 -0.80 -16.57 -7.26
C TYR A 225 0.63 -16.61 -7.81
N GLN A 226 1.67 -16.58 -6.97
CA GLN A 226 3.05 -16.72 -7.44
C GLN A 226 3.31 -18.10 -8.04
N LYS A 227 2.70 -19.16 -7.49
CA LYS A 227 2.76 -20.51 -8.09
C LYS A 227 2.18 -20.54 -9.49
N TYR A 228 1.06 -19.84 -9.74
CA TYR A 228 0.44 -19.79 -11.06
C TYR A 228 1.33 -19.11 -12.11
N TYR A 229 1.97 -17.99 -11.77
CA TYR A 229 2.88 -17.30 -12.70
C TYR A 229 4.20 -18.04 -12.92
N GLU A 230 4.74 -18.73 -11.91
CA GLU A 230 5.92 -19.59 -12.10
C GLU A 230 5.59 -20.85 -12.92
N GLN A 231 4.36 -21.37 -12.87
CA GLN A 231 3.93 -22.50 -13.70
C GLN A 231 3.67 -22.11 -15.16
N ASP A 232 3.04 -20.97 -15.43
CA ASP A 232 2.78 -20.50 -16.80
C ASP A 232 4.01 -19.88 -17.47
N SER A 233 4.95 -19.29 -16.72
CA SER A 233 6.21 -18.81 -17.29
C SER A 233 7.21 -19.92 -17.66
N LEU A 234 6.93 -21.17 -17.26
CA LEU A 234 7.69 -22.36 -17.66
C LEU A 234 7.02 -23.18 -18.77
N GLY A 235 5.83 -22.80 -19.23
CA GLY A 235 5.08 -23.54 -20.24
C GLY A 235 4.27 -22.63 -21.14
N HIS A 236 4.77 -22.43 -22.37
CA HIS A 236 4.16 -21.74 -23.50
C HIS A 236 4.41 -20.21 -23.61
N ASP A 237 4.93 -19.86 -24.79
CA ASP A 237 4.83 -18.54 -25.45
C ASP A 237 5.85 -17.42 -25.14
N GLN A 238 7.13 -17.77 -25.13
CA GLN A 238 8.18 -16.84 -25.60
C GLN A 238 8.86 -17.24 -26.92
N LYS A 239 8.39 -18.28 -27.60
CA LYS A 239 8.96 -18.70 -28.91
C LYS A 239 8.22 -18.18 -30.15
N GLU A 240 6.98 -17.69 -30.04
CA GLU A 240 6.22 -17.24 -31.23
C GLU A 240 6.18 -15.72 -31.46
N LEU A 241 6.46 -14.89 -30.43
CA LEU A 241 6.53 -13.43 -30.61
C LEU A 241 7.86 -12.90 -31.18
N LEU A 242 8.84 -13.78 -31.41
CA LEU A 242 10.10 -13.43 -32.10
C LEU A 242 10.18 -13.97 -33.54
N SER A 243 9.11 -14.60 -34.06
CA SER A 243 9.05 -15.11 -35.45
C SER A 243 8.07 -14.39 -36.36
N SER A 244 7.15 -13.57 -35.85
CA SER A 244 6.25 -12.77 -36.70
C SER A 244 6.85 -11.39 -36.94
N GLY A 245 7.72 -11.28 -37.93
CA GLY A 245 8.26 -10.01 -38.43
C GLY A 245 7.19 -9.09 -39.00
N ALA A 246 6.44 -8.43 -38.13
CA ALA A 246 5.48 -7.40 -38.47
C ALA A 246 5.62 -6.28 -37.45
N LEU A 247 6.29 -5.20 -37.86
CA LEU A 247 5.96 -3.81 -37.57
C LEU A 247 7.04 -2.96 -38.28
N GLU A 248 6.70 -2.47 -39.47
CA GLU A 248 7.43 -1.38 -40.12
C GLU A 248 7.22 -0.07 -39.36
N PRO A 249 8.19 0.86 -39.36
CA PRO A 249 8.04 2.17 -38.74
C PRO A 249 7.43 3.16 -39.73
N GLY A 250 6.33 3.81 -39.35
CA GLY A 250 5.79 4.93 -40.10
C GLY A 250 4.47 5.44 -39.56
N PHE A 251 4.53 6.25 -38.50
CA PHE A 251 3.82 7.52 -38.24
C PHE A 251 3.89 7.88 -36.75
#